data_AF-A0A7J2MW06-F1
#
_entry.id   AF-A0A7J2MW06-F1
#
_cell.length_a   1.000
_cell.length_b   1.000
_cell.length_c   1.000
_cell.angle_alpha   90.00
_cell.angle_beta   90.00
_cell.angle_gamma   90.00
#
_symmetry.space_group_name_H-M   'P 1'
#
loop_
_entity.id
_entity.type
_entity.pdbx_description
1 polymer ?
#
loop_
_entity_poly.entity_id
_entity_poly.type
_entity_poly.pdbx_seq_one_letter_code
_entity_poly.pdbx_strand_id
1 'polypeptide(L)'
;AVIAIPAKFVPGVMEEIVKKGVEACLIISAGFSEVGKEGEKLEREVSRIARRGKVRIVGPNSLGIINVAKNLNITFFEGEIQKGGIAFFSQSGALGVGILDSSKIRNIGLSLFCSVGNMVDVSFPELIEFANSHEDTKVISLYVEALKKGRKFLKACKDSGKKVIFLKGGRTSKGMEACKTHTASISSDYSIYRGALRQVNVEVVETLEDLFNLSKIYENFDELGKSVCIVTNAGGLGVLASDACDKYGLEVVELPGEVRKELNKCLPPHWSKSNPIDVIGDADARRFERVFDTLAKYNFFDVLLCLLTPQAMTQPIETAKALIKFKERTGKPCFTCFLGGEKVREAIKLLEENCIINFEEPEDFARLFQWK
;
A
#
# COMPACT_ATOMS: atom_id res chain seq x y z
N ALA A 1 8.73 19.98 -20.64
CA ALA A 1 7.79 21.12 -20.64
C ALA A 1 6.57 20.79 -19.78
N VAL A 2 5.91 21.79 -19.20
CA VAL A 2 4.66 21.62 -18.44
C VAL A 2 3.58 22.47 -19.11
N ILE A 3 2.44 21.87 -19.43
CA ILE A 3 1.32 22.52 -20.12
C ILE A 3 0.13 22.59 -19.16
N ALA A 4 -0.24 23.81 -18.77
CA ALA A 4 -1.37 24.10 -17.88
C ALA A 4 -2.23 25.23 -18.46
N ILE A 5 -2.62 25.10 -19.73
CA ILE A 5 -3.44 26.06 -20.48
C ILE A 5 -4.73 25.38 -20.97
N PRO A 6 -5.78 26.12 -21.40
CA PRO A 6 -7.00 25.49 -21.91
C PRO A 6 -6.73 24.49 -23.06
N ALA A 7 -7.41 23.33 -23.02
CA ALA A 7 -7.16 22.17 -23.90
C ALA A 7 -7.04 22.54 -25.38
N LYS A 8 -7.95 23.39 -25.86
CA LYS A 8 -8.04 23.81 -27.27
C LYS A 8 -6.75 24.45 -27.82
N PHE A 9 -5.90 25.00 -26.96
CA PHE A 9 -4.63 25.62 -27.36
C PHE A 9 -3.43 24.66 -27.26
N VAL A 10 -3.61 23.49 -26.66
CA VAL A 10 -2.52 22.52 -26.44
C VAL A 10 -1.88 22.03 -27.73
N PRO A 11 -2.61 21.73 -28.84
CA PRO A 11 -1.97 21.33 -30.09
C PRO A 11 -0.97 22.36 -30.64
N GLY A 12 -1.31 23.65 -30.58
CA GLY A 12 -0.42 24.74 -31.01
C GLY A 12 0.86 24.80 -30.18
N VAL A 13 0.75 24.69 -28.86
CA VAL A 13 1.93 24.65 -27.97
C VAL A 13 2.75 23.37 -28.18
N MET A 14 2.10 22.24 -28.47
CA MET A 14 2.81 21.01 -28.81
C MET A 14 3.65 21.14 -30.08
N GLU A 15 3.18 21.86 -31.10
CA GLU A 15 3.99 22.17 -32.29
C GLU A 15 5.25 22.98 -31.93
N GLU A 16 5.13 23.96 -31.04
CA GLU A 16 6.28 24.73 -30.56
C GLU A 16 7.25 23.88 -29.73
N ILE A 17 6.75 23.01 -28.86
CA ILE A 17 7.55 22.05 -28.07
C ILE A 17 8.38 21.16 -29.00
N VAL A 18 7.77 20.65 -30.08
CA VAL A 18 8.47 19.85 -31.10
C VAL A 18 9.55 20.68 -31.80
N LYS A 19 9.23 21.91 -32.24
CA LYS A 19 10.21 22.81 -32.88
C LYS A 19 11.40 23.14 -31.97
N LYS A 20 11.17 23.22 -30.66
CA LYS A 20 12.21 23.47 -29.64
C LYS A 20 13.00 22.21 -29.25
N GLY A 21 12.68 21.04 -29.79
CA GLY A 21 13.39 19.79 -29.49
C GLY A 21 13.19 19.27 -28.07
N VAL A 22 12.07 19.60 -27.42
CA VAL A 22 11.77 19.12 -26.07
C VAL A 22 11.40 17.64 -26.10
N GLU A 23 12.04 16.82 -25.26
CA GLU A 23 11.88 15.36 -25.29
C GLU A 23 10.64 14.85 -24.53
N ALA A 24 10.14 15.60 -23.55
CA ALA A 24 9.00 15.20 -22.74
C ALA A 24 8.12 16.39 -22.32
N CYS A 25 6.81 16.15 -22.24
CA CYS A 25 5.87 17.08 -21.65
C CYS A 25 4.91 16.42 -20.66
N LEU A 26 4.56 17.19 -19.64
CA LEU A 26 3.47 16.92 -18.71
C LEU A 26 2.30 17.83 -19.12
N ILE A 27 1.15 17.23 -19.40
CA ILE A 27 -0.06 17.98 -19.74
C ILE A 27 -1.03 17.87 -18.57
N ILE A 28 -1.12 18.96 -17.79
CA ILE A 28 -2.03 19.08 -16.65
C ILE A 28 -3.47 19.24 -17.11
N SER A 29 -3.66 20.00 -18.20
CA SER A 29 -4.96 20.37 -18.72
C SER A 29 -5.91 19.18 -18.95
N ALA A 30 -7.12 19.31 -18.43
CA ALA A 30 -8.30 18.52 -18.82
C ALA A 30 -8.97 19.12 -20.07
N GLY A 31 -10.05 18.49 -20.55
CA GLY A 31 -10.77 18.80 -21.79
C GLY A 31 -10.46 17.85 -22.97
N PHE A 32 -9.98 16.63 -22.70
CA PHE A 32 -9.58 15.63 -23.70
C PHE A 32 -10.55 14.45 -23.75
N SER A 33 -10.10 13.20 -23.95
CA SER A 33 -10.99 12.06 -24.15
C SER A 33 -12.03 11.88 -23.05
N GLU A 34 -11.76 12.31 -21.82
CA GLU A 34 -12.69 12.31 -20.69
C GLU A 34 -13.96 13.14 -20.90
N VAL A 35 -13.96 14.11 -21.82
CA VAL A 35 -15.16 14.92 -22.14
C VAL A 35 -15.90 14.44 -23.40
N GLY A 36 -15.51 13.30 -23.96
CA GLY A 36 -16.17 12.65 -25.09
C GLY A 36 -15.51 12.90 -26.46
N LYS A 37 -16.27 12.70 -27.54
CA LYS A 37 -15.74 12.56 -28.92
C LYS A 37 -14.88 13.72 -29.42
N GLU A 38 -15.23 14.96 -29.09
CA GLU A 38 -14.42 16.12 -29.50
C GLU A 38 -13.08 16.16 -28.76
N GLY A 39 -13.09 15.86 -27.46
CA GLY A 39 -11.87 15.75 -26.68
C GLY A 39 -11.01 14.55 -27.10
N GLU A 40 -11.60 13.44 -27.54
CA GLU A 40 -10.85 12.33 -28.16
C GLU A 40 -10.15 12.74 -29.47
N LYS A 41 -10.75 13.61 -30.29
CA LYS A 41 -10.10 14.15 -31.49
C LYS A 41 -8.89 15.00 -31.11
N LEU A 42 -9.07 15.87 -30.11
CA LEU A 42 -8.01 16.73 -29.59
C LEU A 42 -6.85 15.91 -29.00
N GLU A 43 -7.15 14.86 -28.23
CA GLU A 43 -6.15 13.96 -27.66
C GLU A 43 -5.36 13.23 -28.75
N ARG A 44 -6.05 12.75 -29.80
CA ARG A 44 -5.40 12.12 -30.95
C ARG A 44 -4.49 13.09 -31.71
N GLU A 45 -4.89 14.34 -31.86
CA GLU A 45 -4.07 15.36 -32.50
C GLU A 45 -2.78 15.62 -31.69
N VAL A 46 -2.90 15.84 -30.39
CA VAL A 46 -1.76 16.01 -29.47
C VAL A 46 -0.82 14.80 -29.53
N SER A 47 -1.37 13.59 -29.45
CA SER A 47 -0.59 12.35 -29.55
C SER A 47 0.13 12.19 -30.89
N ARG A 48 -0.48 12.65 -31.99
CA ARG A 48 0.13 12.63 -33.34
C ARG A 48 1.30 13.61 -33.42
N ILE A 49 1.12 14.83 -32.92
CA ILE A 49 2.17 15.86 -32.90
C ILE A 49 3.37 15.39 -32.09
N ALA A 50 3.12 14.88 -30.87
CA ALA A 50 4.15 14.32 -30.01
C ALA A 50 4.94 13.19 -30.67
N ARG A 51 4.25 12.21 -31.27
CA ARG A 51 4.89 11.10 -31.98
C ARG A 51 5.78 11.57 -33.13
N ARG A 52 5.32 12.53 -33.95
CA ARG A 52 6.11 13.11 -35.05
C ARG A 52 7.39 13.78 -34.53
N GLY A 53 7.32 14.47 -33.40
CA GLY A 53 8.47 15.12 -32.77
C GLY A 53 9.26 14.26 -31.78
N LYS A 54 8.91 12.98 -31.63
CA LYS A 54 9.49 12.06 -30.63
C LYS A 54 9.39 12.57 -29.18
N VAL A 55 8.35 13.34 -28.87
CA VAL A 55 8.07 13.86 -27.52
C VAL A 55 7.26 12.84 -26.74
N ARG A 56 7.66 12.55 -25.51
CA ARG A 56 6.87 11.71 -24.58
C ARG A 56 5.86 12.53 -23.80
N ILE A 57 4.68 11.97 -23.52
CA ILE A 57 3.60 12.65 -22.78
C ILE A 57 3.25 11.91 -21.49
N VAL A 58 3.24 12.65 -20.37
CA VAL A 58 2.48 12.29 -19.16
C VAL A 58 1.15 13.07 -19.15
N GLY A 59 0.04 12.38 -18.88
CA GLY A 59 -1.31 12.92 -19.01
C GLY A 59 -1.97 12.58 -20.36
N PRO A 60 -2.81 13.46 -20.92
CA PRO A 60 -3.32 14.73 -20.35
C PRO A 60 -4.24 14.48 -19.13
N ASN A 61 -4.86 15.55 -18.60
CA ASN A 61 -5.74 15.49 -17.44
C ASN A 61 -5.04 14.84 -16.23
N SER A 62 -3.92 15.44 -15.83
CA SER A 62 -3.02 14.90 -14.81
C SER A 62 -2.87 15.86 -13.65
N LEU A 63 -2.80 15.33 -12.42
CA LEU A 63 -2.37 16.12 -11.26
C LEU A 63 -0.90 16.56 -11.39
N GLY A 64 -0.08 15.75 -12.05
CA GLY A 64 1.35 15.96 -12.22
C GLY A 64 2.22 14.84 -11.66
N ILE A 65 3.49 15.18 -11.38
CA ILE A 65 4.51 14.23 -10.92
C ILE A 65 5.31 14.78 -9.73
N ILE A 66 5.76 13.88 -8.86
CA ILE A 66 6.67 14.19 -7.76
C ILE A 66 7.84 13.20 -7.80
N ASN A 67 9.05 13.72 -7.62
CA ASN A 67 10.23 12.93 -7.28
C ASN A 67 10.86 13.53 -6.02
N VAL A 68 10.75 12.80 -4.91
CA VAL A 68 11.16 13.28 -3.60
C VAL A 68 12.69 13.39 -3.50
N ALA A 69 13.42 12.43 -4.06
CA ALA A 69 14.88 12.41 -4.09
C ALA A 69 15.47 13.63 -4.81
N LYS A 70 14.76 14.16 -5.81
CA LYS A 70 15.15 15.34 -6.60
C LYS A 70 14.53 16.65 -6.10
N ASN A 71 13.81 16.62 -4.97
CA ASN A 71 13.03 17.76 -4.48
C ASN A 71 12.15 18.39 -5.58
N LEU A 72 11.56 17.53 -6.42
CA LEU A 72 10.81 17.94 -7.59
C LEU A 72 9.32 17.70 -7.34
N ASN A 73 8.55 18.78 -7.24
CA ASN A 73 7.09 18.73 -7.24
C ASN A 73 6.57 19.53 -8.43
N ILE A 74 6.09 18.84 -9.47
CA ILE A 74 5.41 19.44 -10.63
C ILE A 74 3.94 19.01 -10.59
N THR A 75 3.28 19.32 -9.49
CA THR A 75 1.83 19.15 -9.32
C THR A 75 1.21 20.49 -8.93
N PHE A 76 -0.12 20.53 -8.91
CA PHE A 76 -0.86 21.62 -8.27
C PHE A 76 -1.37 21.24 -6.86
N PHE A 77 -0.78 20.23 -6.24
CA PHE A 77 -1.03 19.92 -4.83
C PHE A 77 -0.23 20.87 -3.93
N GLU A 78 -0.91 21.48 -2.97
CA GLU A 78 -0.33 22.32 -1.93
C GLU A 78 -0.28 21.53 -0.62
N GLY A 79 0.93 21.27 -0.11
CA GLY A 79 1.11 20.52 1.12
C GLY A 79 2.51 19.92 1.24
N GLU A 80 2.80 19.38 2.42
CA GLU A 80 4.07 18.72 2.73
C GLU A 80 4.06 17.29 2.15
N ILE A 81 5.05 16.97 1.31
CA ILE A 81 5.24 15.60 0.82
C ILE A 81 6.06 14.82 1.84
N GLN A 82 5.44 13.81 2.46
CA GLN A 82 6.14 12.89 3.34
C GLN A 82 7.14 12.06 2.53
N LYS A 83 8.39 12.00 2.97
CA LYS A 83 9.44 11.18 2.34
C LYS A 83 9.31 9.73 2.78
N GLY A 84 9.42 8.81 1.84
CA GLY A 84 9.51 7.37 2.09
C GLY A 84 9.85 6.59 0.82
N GLY A 85 9.64 5.29 0.86
CA GLY A 85 9.98 4.32 -0.18
C GLY A 85 8.84 3.98 -1.14
N ILE A 86 7.64 4.54 -0.98
CA ILE A 86 6.47 4.17 -1.80
C ILE A 86 6.47 4.95 -3.11
N ALA A 87 6.47 4.26 -4.25
CA ALA A 87 6.15 4.86 -5.54
C ALA A 87 4.66 4.71 -5.81
N PHE A 88 3.90 5.81 -5.81
CA PHE A 88 2.45 5.78 -6.03
C PHE A 88 2.07 6.32 -7.41
N PHE A 89 1.47 5.46 -8.24
CA PHE A 89 1.01 5.81 -9.58
C PHE A 89 -0.50 5.66 -9.68
N SER A 90 -1.18 6.73 -10.10
CA SER A 90 -2.65 6.79 -10.10
C SER A 90 -3.21 7.31 -11.41
N GLN A 91 -4.26 6.66 -11.91
CA GLN A 91 -5.08 7.22 -12.98
C GLN A 91 -6.00 8.35 -12.52
N SER A 92 -6.41 8.36 -11.25
CA SER A 92 -7.24 9.43 -10.69
C SER A 92 -6.38 10.49 -10.01
N GLY A 93 -6.39 11.71 -10.57
CA GLY A 93 -5.72 12.87 -9.98
C GLY A 93 -6.33 13.29 -8.64
N ALA A 94 -7.67 13.35 -8.56
CA ALA A 94 -8.38 13.74 -7.34
C ALA A 94 -8.15 12.75 -6.19
N LEU A 95 -8.12 11.46 -6.48
CA LEU A 95 -7.72 10.45 -5.51
C LEU A 95 -6.28 10.65 -5.06
N GLY A 96 -5.38 10.95 -6.01
CA GLY A 96 -3.99 11.31 -5.72
C GLY A 96 -3.89 12.47 -4.73
N VAL A 97 -4.64 13.55 -4.93
CA VAL A 97 -4.70 14.69 -3.99
C VAL A 97 -5.12 14.24 -2.59
N GLY A 98 -6.21 13.47 -2.46
CA GLY A 98 -6.69 13.02 -1.16
C GLY A 98 -5.69 12.14 -0.41
N ILE A 99 -4.91 11.32 -1.14
CA ILE A 99 -3.83 10.54 -0.55
C ILE A 99 -2.65 11.42 -0.14
N LEU A 100 -2.26 12.38 -0.97
CA LEU A 100 -1.17 13.31 -0.65
C LEU A 100 -1.52 14.15 0.59
N ASP A 101 -2.75 14.65 0.68
CA ASP A 101 -3.27 15.43 1.81
C ASP A 101 -3.27 14.60 3.11
N SER A 102 -3.78 13.36 3.05
CA SER A 102 -3.84 12.47 4.23
C SER A 102 -2.54 11.73 4.55
N SER A 103 -1.48 11.91 3.75
CA SER A 103 -0.24 11.13 3.83
C SER A 103 0.44 11.21 5.20
N LYS A 104 0.49 12.39 5.81
CA LYS A 104 1.08 12.62 7.13
C LYS A 104 0.33 11.90 8.25
N ILE A 105 -1.01 11.95 8.23
CA ILE A 105 -1.84 11.28 9.24
C ILE A 105 -1.76 9.76 9.08
N ARG A 106 -1.62 9.27 7.83
CA ARG A 106 -1.59 7.84 7.52
C ARG A 106 -0.18 7.23 7.51
N ASN A 107 0.85 8.02 7.83
CA ASN A 107 2.27 7.66 7.74
C ASN A 107 2.65 7.05 6.37
N ILE A 108 2.22 7.70 5.29
CA ILE A 108 2.51 7.28 3.91
C ILE A 108 3.65 8.15 3.38
N GLY A 109 4.86 7.59 3.33
CA GLY A 109 6.03 8.26 2.75
C GLY A 109 6.24 7.90 1.28
N LEU A 110 6.40 8.90 0.42
CA LEU A 110 6.58 8.72 -1.03
C LEU A 110 8.05 8.84 -1.45
N SER A 111 8.42 8.05 -2.44
CA SER A 111 9.66 8.21 -3.24
C SER A 111 9.33 8.87 -4.57
N LEU A 112 8.24 8.43 -5.20
CA LEU A 112 7.74 8.90 -6.49
C LEU A 112 6.22 9.03 -6.45
N PHE A 113 5.70 10.02 -7.17
CA PHE A 113 4.27 10.12 -7.49
C PHE A 113 4.09 10.42 -8.98
N CYS A 114 3.11 9.78 -9.61
CA CYS A 114 2.70 10.13 -10.96
C CYS A 114 1.20 9.96 -11.12
N SER A 115 0.51 11.06 -11.45
CA SER A 115 -0.85 11.01 -11.98
C SER A 115 -0.77 10.82 -13.49
N VAL A 116 -1.13 9.64 -13.99
CA VAL A 116 -1.05 9.36 -15.43
C VAL A 116 -2.21 9.95 -16.24
N GLY A 117 -3.28 10.36 -15.57
CA GLY A 117 -4.49 10.90 -16.21
C GLY A 117 -5.05 9.96 -17.27
N ASN A 118 -5.35 10.53 -18.45
CA ASN A 118 -5.84 9.76 -19.60
C ASN A 118 -4.81 8.76 -20.16
N MET A 119 -3.54 8.90 -19.75
CA MET A 119 -2.46 7.96 -20.07
C MET A 119 -2.34 7.76 -21.59
N VAL A 120 -2.18 8.85 -22.34
CA VAL A 120 -2.17 8.83 -23.82
C VAL A 120 -0.88 8.22 -24.38
N ASP A 121 0.23 8.31 -23.64
CA ASP A 121 1.55 7.80 -24.04
C ASP A 121 2.24 7.03 -22.90
N VAL A 122 2.86 7.74 -21.94
CA VAL A 122 3.51 7.13 -20.78
C VAL A 122 2.45 6.39 -19.97
N SER A 123 2.70 5.12 -19.68
CA SER A 123 1.76 4.23 -19.00
C SER A 123 2.43 3.47 -17.85
N PHE A 124 1.63 2.71 -17.09
CA PHE A 124 2.12 1.94 -15.94
C PHE A 124 3.35 1.05 -16.22
N PRO A 125 3.50 0.34 -17.37
CA PRO A 125 4.69 -0.45 -17.63
C PRO A 125 5.98 0.38 -17.55
N GLU A 126 6.01 1.53 -18.23
CA GLU A 126 7.18 2.41 -18.23
C GLU A 126 7.45 3.02 -16.83
N LEU A 127 6.39 3.29 -16.06
CA LEU A 127 6.52 3.79 -14.69
C LEU A 127 7.03 2.72 -13.71
N ILE A 128 6.60 1.47 -13.87
CA ILE A 128 7.10 0.34 -13.09
C ILE A 128 8.59 0.13 -13.38
N GLU A 129 9.00 0.14 -14.66
CA GLU A 129 10.41 0.04 -15.06
C GLU A 129 11.26 1.17 -14.45
N PHE A 130 10.75 2.41 -14.49
CA PHE A 130 11.41 3.56 -13.85
C PHE A 130 11.51 3.38 -12.33
N ALA A 131 10.41 3.02 -11.66
CA ALA A 131 10.38 2.81 -10.22
C ALA A 131 11.28 1.65 -9.78
N ASN A 132 11.40 0.59 -10.59
CA ASN A 132 12.26 -0.55 -10.32
C ASN A 132 13.75 -0.15 -10.29
N SER A 133 14.16 0.77 -11.16
CA SER A 133 15.54 1.31 -11.20
C SER A 133 15.79 2.49 -10.24
N HIS A 134 14.75 3.04 -9.61
CA HIS A 134 14.87 4.18 -8.69
C HIS A 134 15.30 3.74 -7.28
N GLU A 135 16.49 4.14 -6.83
CA GLU A 135 17.13 3.64 -5.59
C GLU A 135 16.27 3.79 -4.32
N ASP A 136 15.59 4.93 -4.17
CA ASP A 136 14.77 5.22 -2.99
C ASP A 136 13.44 4.47 -2.98
N THR A 137 12.98 3.95 -4.13
CA THR A 137 11.72 3.21 -4.18
C THR A 137 11.91 1.79 -3.63
N LYS A 138 11.06 1.39 -2.69
CA LYS A 138 11.01 0.03 -2.09
C LYS A 138 9.81 -0.77 -2.57
N VAL A 139 8.68 -0.10 -2.76
CA VAL A 139 7.41 -0.71 -3.17
C VAL A 139 6.70 0.18 -4.21
N ILE A 140 5.93 -0.45 -5.10
CA ILE A 140 5.19 0.22 -6.17
C ILE A 140 3.69 0.01 -5.93
N SER A 141 2.93 1.09 -5.82
CA SER A 141 1.49 1.06 -5.55
C SER A 141 0.73 1.70 -6.70
N LEU A 142 -0.26 0.99 -7.22
CA LEU A 142 -0.97 1.35 -8.44
C LEU A 142 -2.46 1.49 -8.16
N TYR A 143 -3.03 2.64 -8.51
CA TYR A 143 -4.48 2.79 -8.67
C TYR A 143 -4.83 2.84 -10.15
N VAL A 144 -5.57 1.82 -10.59
CA VAL A 144 -5.81 1.54 -12.01
C VAL A 144 -7.29 1.43 -12.28
N GLU A 145 -7.81 2.21 -13.21
CA GLU A 145 -9.20 2.12 -13.72
C GLU A 145 -9.25 1.35 -15.03
N ALA A 146 -8.25 1.53 -15.90
CA ALA A 146 -8.08 0.79 -17.14
C ALA A 146 -6.61 0.61 -17.52
N LEU A 147 -6.21 -0.60 -17.92
CA LEU A 147 -4.88 -0.85 -18.46
C LEU A 147 -4.86 -0.75 -19.98
N LYS A 148 -3.89 0.01 -20.49
CA LYS A 148 -3.42 -0.10 -21.89
C LYS A 148 -2.21 -1.04 -21.90
N LYS A 149 -1.98 -1.75 -23.02
CA LYS A 149 -0.80 -2.61 -23.24
C LYS A 149 -0.63 -3.73 -22.17
N GLY A 150 -1.71 -4.46 -21.84
CA GLY A 150 -1.71 -5.46 -20.74
C GLY A 150 -0.54 -6.47 -20.74
N ARG A 151 -0.10 -6.98 -21.89
CA ARG A 151 1.08 -7.87 -21.97
C ARG A 151 2.38 -7.20 -21.51
N LYS A 152 2.59 -5.93 -21.85
CA LYS A 152 3.76 -5.16 -21.40
C LYS A 152 3.68 -4.88 -19.90
N PHE A 153 2.47 -4.60 -19.40
CA PHE A 153 2.24 -4.43 -17.97
C PHE A 153 2.59 -5.68 -17.17
N LEU A 154 2.10 -6.86 -17.58
CA LEU A 154 2.45 -8.13 -16.93
C LEU A 154 3.96 -8.40 -16.98
N LYS A 155 4.61 -8.10 -18.12
CA LYS A 155 6.06 -8.22 -18.23
C LYS A 155 6.79 -7.30 -17.25
N ALA A 156 6.41 -6.02 -17.18
CA ALA A 156 7.01 -5.07 -16.25
C ALA A 156 6.83 -5.50 -14.78
N CYS A 157 5.64 -6.01 -14.41
CA CYS A 157 5.42 -6.55 -13.06
C CYS A 157 6.26 -7.81 -12.80
N LYS A 158 6.39 -8.70 -13.78
CA LYS A 158 7.19 -9.93 -13.65
C LYS A 158 8.68 -9.64 -13.50
N ASP A 159 9.17 -8.66 -14.25
CA ASP A 159 10.58 -8.28 -14.27
C ASP A 159 10.94 -7.30 -13.12
N SER A 160 9.94 -6.83 -12.37
CA SER A 160 10.13 -5.97 -11.20
C SER A 160 10.73 -6.77 -10.04
N GLY A 161 11.86 -6.27 -9.51
CA GLY A 161 12.43 -6.78 -8.26
C GLY A 161 11.70 -6.26 -7.02
N LYS A 162 10.86 -5.23 -7.18
CA LYS A 162 10.07 -4.61 -6.12
C LYS A 162 8.64 -5.11 -6.15
N LYS A 163 8.02 -5.21 -4.97
CA LYS A 163 6.61 -5.60 -4.86
C LYS A 163 5.71 -4.56 -5.51
N VAL A 164 4.77 -5.04 -6.32
CA VAL A 164 3.76 -4.22 -6.99
C VAL A 164 2.41 -4.52 -6.34
N ILE A 165 1.76 -3.49 -5.80
CA ILE A 165 0.45 -3.58 -5.18
C ILE A 165 -0.56 -2.87 -6.09
N PHE A 166 -1.65 -3.56 -6.43
CA PHE A 166 -2.58 -3.15 -7.46
C PHE A 166 -4.00 -3.02 -6.92
N LEU A 167 -4.54 -1.80 -7.00
CA LEU A 167 -5.94 -1.50 -6.69
C LEU A 167 -6.70 -1.18 -7.97
N LYS A 168 -7.73 -1.98 -8.29
CA LYS A 168 -8.62 -1.75 -9.43
C LYS A 168 -9.80 -0.86 -9.04
N GLY A 169 -9.92 0.30 -9.69
CA GLY A 169 -11.18 1.04 -9.77
C GLY A 169 -12.14 0.38 -10.76
N GLY A 170 -13.45 0.44 -10.53
CA GLY A 170 -14.44 -0.15 -11.46
C GLY A 170 -14.39 -1.68 -11.55
N ARG A 171 -14.45 -2.37 -10.40
CA ARG A 171 -14.47 -3.85 -10.31
C ARG A 171 -15.83 -4.46 -10.63
N THR A 172 -16.90 -3.71 -10.40
CA THR A 172 -18.30 -4.11 -10.62
C THR A 172 -18.86 -3.45 -11.88
N SER A 173 -20.01 -3.92 -12.39
CA SER A 173 -20.69 -3.30 -13.53
C SER A 173 -20.95 -1.80 -13.31
N LYS A 174 -21.51 -1.43 -12.16
CA LYS A 174 -21.75 -0.03 -11.77
C LYS A 174 -20.45 0.76 -11.63
N GLY A 175 -19.40 0.16 -11.06
CA GLY A 175 -18.10 0.81 -10.96
C GLY A 175 -17.46 1.05 -12.33
N MET A 176 -17.57 0.10 -13.26
CA MET A 176 -17.09 0.27 -14.64
C MET A 176 -17.84 1.37 -15.37
N GLU A 177 -19.16 1.49 -15.15
CA GLU A 177 -19.97 2.58 -15.70
C GLU A 177 -19.50 3.95 -15.17
N ALA A 178 -19.24 4.05 -13.86
CA ALA A 178 -18.70 5.27 -13.25
C ALA A 178 -17.28 5.62 -13.75
N CYS A 179 -16.44 4.62 -14.06
CA CYS A 179 -15.15 4.90 -14.71
C CYS A 179 -15.35 5.38 -16.16
N LYS A 180 -16.29 4.81 -16.92
CA LYS A 180 -16.52 5.23 -18.32
C LYS A 180 -16.89 6.70 -18.46
N THR A 181 -17.60 7.28 -17.49
CA THR A 181 -17.99 8.70 -17.53
C THR A 181 -16.81 9.66 -17.37
N HIS A 182 -15.64 9.19 -16.91
CA HIS A 182 -14.49 10.05 -16.64
C HIS A 182 -13.16 9.60 -17.29
N THR A 183 -12.99 8.32 -17.69
CA THR A 183 -11.75 7.83 -18.31
C THR A 183 -11.92 7.36 -19.77
N ALA A 184 -13.12 7.49 -20.35
CA ALA A 184 -13.47 7.18 -21.76
C ALA A 184 -12.91 5.85 -22.30
N SER A 185 -12.63 4.89 -21.43
CA SER A 185 -11.98 3.63 -21.77
C SER A 185 -12.87 2.44 -21.42
N ILE A 186 -12.78 1.39 -22.25
CA ILE A 186 -13.49 0.14 -22.01
C ILE A 186 -12.74 -0.61 -20.90
N SER A 187 -13.26 -0.54 -19.67
CA SER A 187 -12.78 -1.42 -18.59
C SER A 187 -13.11 -2.87 -18.93
N SER A 188 -12.09 -3.73 -18.94
CA SER A 188 -12.28 -5.18 -19.06
C SER A 188 -12.84 -5.76 -17.75
N ASP A 189 -13.45 -6.93 -17.85
CA ASP A 189 -13.97 -7.68 -16.70
C ASP A 189 -12.87 -7.90 -15.65
N TYR A 190 -13.19 -7.63 -14.37
CA TYR A 190 -12.25 -7.76 -13.26
C TYR A 190 -11.69 -9.20 -13.11
N SER A 191 -12.46 -10.22 -13.50
CA SER A 191 -12.00 -11.63 -13.50
C SER A 191 -10.78 -11.84 -14.41
N ILE A 192 -10.71 -11.15 -15.55
CA ILE A 192 -9.58 -11.21 -16.47
C ILE A 192 -8.34 -10.58 -15.83
N TYR A 193 -8.50 -9.42 -15.18
CA TYR A 193 -7.42 -8.79 -14.43
C TYR A 193 -6.89 -9.73 -13.36
N ARG A 194 -7.76 -10.31 -12.54
CA ARG A 194 -7.37 -11.26 -11.49
C ARG A 194 -6.63 -12.49 -12.05
N GLY A 195 -7.15 -13.09 -13.11
CA GLY A 195 -6.53 -14.26 -13.73
C GLY A 195 -5.13 -13.95 -14.26
N ALA A 196 -4.96 -12.78 -14.90
CA ALA A 196 -3.67 -12.35 -15.44
C ALA A 196 -2.68 -11.95 -14.34
N LEU A 197 -3.12 -11.23 -13.32
CA LEU A 197 -2.28 -10.74 -12.23
C LEU A 197 -1.73 -11.87 -11.35
N ARG A 198 -2.50 -12.95 -11.18
CA ARG A 198 -2.04 -14.17 -10.47
C ARG A 198 -0.84 -14.87 -11.11
N GLN A 199 -0.52 -14.55 -12.37
CA GLN A 199 0.61 -15.12 -13.09
C GLN A 199 1.92 -14.34 -12.87
N VAL A 200 1.85 -13.23 -12.14
CA VAL A 200 2.98 -12.32 -11.90
C VAL A 200 3.01 -11.93 -10.42
N ASN A 201 4.13 -11.36 -9.98
CA ASN A 201 4.36 -10.99 -8.58
C ASN A 201 3.62 -9.67 -8.22
N VAL A 202 2.28 -9.69 -8.28
CA VAL A 202 1.42 -8.53 -7.98
C VAL A 202 0.44 -8.87 -6.87
N GLU A 203 0.44 -8.06 -5.82
CA GLU A 203 -0.54 -8.12 -4.73
C GLU A 203 -1.77 -7.32 -5.13
N VAL A 204 -2.89 -7.99 -5.36
CA VAL A 204 -4.14 -7.31 -5.74
C VAL A 204 -4.89 -6.96 -4.46
N VAL A 205 -5.33 -5.71 -4.31
CA VAL A 205 -6.08 -5.27 -3.12
C VAL A 205 -7.43 -4.69 -3.52
N GLU A 206 -8.31 -4.61 -2.53
CA GLU A 206 -9.70 -4.21 -2.75
C GLU A 206 -10.03 -2.80 -2.25
N THR A 207 -9.23 -2.28 -1.31
CA THR A 207 -9.43 -0.98 -0.69
C THR A 207 -8.14 -0.14 -0.76
N LEU A 208 -8.30 1.18 -0.60
CA LEU A 208 -7.15 2.09 -0.45
C LEU A 208 -6.38 1.81 0.84
N GLU A 209 -7.08 1.41 1.89
CA GLU A 209 -6.47 1.08 3.16
C GLU A 209 -5.52 -0.12 3.01
N ASP A 210 -5.98 -1.19 2.37
CA ASP A 210 -5.15 -2.36 2.09
C ASP A 210 -3.96 -2.00 1.18
N LEU A 211 -4.18 -1.15 0.17
CA LEU A 211 -3.13 -0.66 -0.73
C LEU A 211 -1.99 -0.04 0.08
N PHE A 212 -2.30 0.90 0.98
CA PHE A 212 -1.27 1.60 1.75
C PHE A 212 -0.76 0.80 2.95
N ASN A 213 -1.57 -0.06 3.56
CA ASN A 213 -1.09 -0.97 4.61
C ASN A 213 -0.07 -1.96 4.05
N LEU A 214 -0.34 -2.61 2.92
CA LEU A 214 0.66 -3.45 2.24
C LEU A 214 1.85 -2.63 1.76
N SER A 215 1.65 -1.38 1.33
CA SER A 215 2.77 -0.51 0.89
C SER A 215 3.74 -0.25 2.05
N LYS A 216 3.23 0.16 3.21
CA LYS A 216 4.04 0.39 4.43
C LYS A 216 4.75 -0.89 4.87
N ILE A 217 4.10 -2.05 4.73
CA ILE A 217 4.71 -3.33 5.04
C ILE A 217 5.87 -3.62 4.08
N TYR A 218 5.62 -3.60 2.77
CA TYR A 218 6.63 -3.92 1.75
C TYR A 218 7.71 -2.85 1.58
N GLU A 219 7.52 -1.67 2.16
CA GLU A 219 8.57 -0.67 2.33
C GLU A 219 9.64 -1.11 3.35
N ASN A 220 9.23 -1.90 4.36
CA ASN A 220 10.09 -2.32 5.47
C ASN A 220 10.50 -3.80 5.41
N PHE A 221 9.77 -4.62 4.65
CA PHE A 221 9.97 -6.08 4.57
C PHE A 221 9.83 -6.56 3.13
N ASP A 222 10.80 -7.30 2.60
CA ASP A 222 10.73 -7.80 1.22
C ASP A 222 9.63 -8.84 1.03
N GLU A 223 9.42 -9.67 2.05
CA GLU A 223 8.40 -10.71 2.09
C GLU A 223 7.73 -10.79 3.46
N LEU A 224 6.50 -11.30 3.46
CA LEU A 224 5.79 -11.69 4.67
C LEU A 224 5.60 -13.19 4.61
N GLY A 225 6.13 -13.91 5.59
CA GLY A 225 5.86 -15.33 5.72
C GLY A 225 4.44 -15.60 6.24
N LYS A 226 4.06 -16.88 6.29
CA LYS A 226 2.69 -17.32 6.62
C LYS A 226 2.56 -17.81 8.06
N SER A 227 3.67 -18.01 8.76
CA SER A 227 3.70 -18.56 10.11
C SER A 227 3.54 -17.44 11.16
N VAL A 228 2.42 -17.43 11.87
CA VAL A 228 1.98 -16.37 12.80
C VAL A 228 2.07 -16.83 14.24
N CYS A 229 2.78 -16.06 15.08
CA CYS A 229 2.72 -16.19 16.53
C CYS A 229 1.79 -15.10 17.10
N ILE A 230 0.78 -15.52 17.87
CA ILE A 230 -0.22 -14.62 18.46
C ILE A 230 0.04 -14.49 19.95
N VAL A 231 0.10 -13.25 20.45
CA VAL A 231 0.18 -12.93 21.89
C VAL A 231 -1.05 -12.09 22.25
N THR A 232 -1.79 -12.47 23.29
CA THR A 232 -3.04 -11.81 23.66
C THR A 232 -3.24 -11.76 25.17
N ASN A 233 -3.89 -10.71 25.70
CA ASN A 233 -4.48 -10.75 27.05
C ASN A 233 -6.00 -11.04 27.04
N ALA A 234 -6.56 -11.32 25.86
CA ALA A 234 -7.97 -11.59 25.68
C ALA A 234 -8.15 -12.84 24.81
N GLY A 235 -8.47 -13.97 25.46
CA GLY A 235 -8.71 -15.24 24.77
C GLY A 235 -9.72 -15.16 23.64
N GLY A 236 -10.81 -14.38 23.79
CA GLY A 236 -11.81 -14.17 22.74
C GLY A 236 -11.22 -13.54 21.46
N LEU A 237 -10.32 -12.56 21.59
CA LEU A 237 -9.60 -12.02 20.43
C LEU A 237 -8.65 -13.05 19.83
N GLY A 238 -8.02 -13.89 20.67
CA GLY A 238 -7.18 -14.99 20.21
C GLY A 238 -7.94 -15.99 19.35
N VAL A 239 -9.17 -16.35 19.73
CA VAL A 239 -10.07 -17.20 18.95
C VAL A 239 -10.36 -16.56 17.59
N LEU A 240 -10.86 -15.32 17.56
CA LEU A 240 -11.17 -14.61 16.31
C LEU A 240 -9.95 -14.47 15.39
N ALA A 241 -8.77 -14.19 15.96
CA ALA A 241 -7.54 -14.12 15.20
C ALA A 241 -7.12 -15.47 14.62
N SER A 242 -7.36 -16.56 15.33
CA SER A 242 -7.02 -17.92 14.88
C SER A 242 -7.95 -18.35 13.74
N ASP A 243 -9.27 -18.12 13.89
CA ASP A 243 -10.26 -18.37 12.86
C ASP A 243 -9.96 -17.55 11.58
N ALA A 244 -9.59 -16.28 11.75
CA ALA A 244 -9.20 -15.43 10.63
C ALA A 244 -7.92 -15.92 9.94
N CYS A 245 -6.89 -16.30 10.70
CA CYS A 245 -5.66 -16.85 10.14
C CYS A 245 -5.96 -18.10 9.31
N ASP A 246 -6.72 -19.06 9.84
CA ASP A 246 -7.11 -20.29 9.13
C ASP A 246 -7.87 -19.98 7.84
N LYS A 247 -8.89 -19.10 7.92
CA LYS A 247 -9.71 -18.66 6.77
C LYS A 247 -8.88 -18.10 5.62
N TYR A 248 -7.81 -17.36 5.91
CA TYR A 248 -6.96 -16.71 4.90
C TYR A 248 -5.64 -17.46 4.66
N GLY A 249 -5.49 -18.69 5.16
CA GLY A 249 -4.35 -19.56 4.86
C GLY A 249 -3.04 -19.18 5.56
N LEU A 250 -3.14 -18.48 6.70
CA LEU A 250 -2.02 -18.25 7.63
C LEU A 250 -1.93 -19.40 8.64
N GLU A 251 -0.71 -19.74 9.00
CA GLU A 251 -0.42 -20.82 9.93
C GLU A 251 -0.23 -20.26 11.34
N VAL A 252 -1.17 -20.52 12.25
CA VAL A 252 -0.97 -20.26 13.68
C VAL A 252 -0.04 -21.33 14.24
N VAL A 253 1.25 -21.01 14.32
CA VAL A 253 2.29 -22.02 14.58
C VAL A 253 2.16 -22.71 15.93
N GLU A 254 2.52 -23.99 15.98
CA GLU A 254 2.67 -24.69 17.25
C GLU A 254 3.86 -24.14 18.05
N LEU A 255 3.69 -23.96 19.36
CA LEU A 255 4.77 -23.53 20.23
C LEU A 255 5.77 -24.67 20.46
N PRO A 256 7.06 -24.50 20.12
CA PRO A 256 8.09 -25.48 20.43
C PRO A 256 8.14 -25.77 21.93
N GLY A 257 8.47 -27.03 22.28
CA GLY A 257 8.49 -27.47 23.67
C GLY A 257 9.44 -26.66 24.56
N GLU A 258 10.56 -26.18 24.01
CA GLU A 258 11.52 -25.30 24.71
C GLU A 258 10.93 -23.90 24.99
N VAL A 259 10.26 -23.29 24.01
CA VAL A 259 9.57 -22.00 24.15
C VAL A 259 8.49 -22.11 25.23
N ARG A 260 7.69 -23.17 25.18
CA ARG A 260 6.65 -23.43 26.20
C ARG A 260 7.23 -23.58 27.60
N LYS A 261 8.39 -24.25 27.73
CA LYS A 261 9.11 -24.39 29.02
C LYS A 261 9.62 -23.06 29.55
N GLU A 262 10.12 -22.16 28.70
CA GLU A 262 10.54 -20.82 29.14
C GLU A 262 9.34 -19.97 29.54
N LEU A 263 8.27 -19.97 28.74
CA LEU A 263 7.04 -19.24 29.04
C LEU A 263 6.40 -19.71 30.36
N ASN A 264 6.47 -21.00 30.68
CA ASN A 264 6.01 -21.54 31.97
C ASN A 264 6.73 -20.96 33.20
N LYS A 265 7.95 -20.42 33.05
CA LYS A 265 8.70 -19.80 34.15
C LYS A 265 8.28 -18.36 34.40
N CYS A 266 7.73 -17.67 33.40
CA CYS A 266 7.44 -16.24 33.47
C CYS A 266 5.94 -15.89 33.43
N LEU A 267 5.08 -16.82 32.98
CA LEU A 267 3.63 -16.65 32.92
C LEU A 267 2.89 -17.41 34.04
N PRO A 268 1.69 -16.93 34.45
CA PRO A 268 0.86 -17.61 35.44
C PRO A 268 0.51 -19.06 35.05
N PRO A 269 0.28 -19.99 35.99
CA PRO A 269 -0.01 -21.39 35.67
C PRO A 269 -1.14 -21.60 34.66
N HIS A 270 -2.11 -20.70 34.64
CA HIS A 270 -3.35 -20.78 33.83
C HIS A 270 -3.25 -20.19 32.42
N TRP A 271 -2.08 -19.70 31.96
CA TRP A 271 -1.91 -19.26 30.57
C TRP A 271 -2.17 -20.42 29.59
N SER A 272 -2.53 -20.14 28.34
CA SER A 272 -3.06 -21.12 27.36
C SER A 272 -2.19 -22.36 27.09
N LYS A 273 -0.87 -22.29 27.30
CA LYS A 273 0.13 -23.31 26.92
C LYS A 273 0.19 -23.62 25.42
N SER A 274 -0.41 -22.78 24.59
CA SER A 274 -0.50 -22.93 23.13
C SER A 274 -0.33 -21.57 22.44
N ASN A 275 -0.39 -21.58 21.10
CA ASN A 275 -0.59 -20.37 20.29
C ASN A 275 -2.08 -20.32 19.93
N PRO A 276 -2.83 -19.25 20.25
CA PRO A 276 -2.41 -17.98 20.85
C PRO A 276 -1.85 -18.09 22.28
N ILE A 277 -0.77 -17.35 22.56
CA ILE A 277 -0.21 -17.16 23.90
C ILE A 277 -1.12 -16.20 24.66
N ASP A 278 -2.09 -16.74 25.42
CA ASP A 278 -2.97 -15.95 26.28
C ASP A 278 -2.27 -15.66 27.61
N VAL A 279 -1.84 -14.42 27.80
CA VAL A 279 -1.15 -13.92 29.00
C VAL A 279 -2.09 -13.55 30.14
N ILE A 280 -3.39 -13.85 30.01
CA ILE A 280 -4.48 -13.59 30.96
C ILE A 280 -4.87 -12.10 31.04
N GLY A 281 -6.15 -11.84 31.29
CA GLY A 281 -6.74 -10.49 31.24
C GLY A 281 -6.13 -9.45 32.18
N ASP A 282 -5.56 -9.86 33.31
CA ASP A 282 -4.90 -8.96 34.27
C ASP A 282 -3.44 -8.61 33.89
N ALA A 283 -2.99 -8.97 32.69
CA ALA A 283 -1.62 -8.74 32.24
C ALA A 283 -1.24 -7.25 32.23
N ASP A 284 -0.14 -6.94 32.92
CA ASP A 284 0.59 -5.68 32.81
C ASP A 284 1.58 -5.72 31.63
N ALA A 285 2.19 -4.58 31.30
CA ALA A 285 3.16 -4.52 30.21
C ALA A 285 4.40 -5.40 30.44
N ARG A 286 4.81 -5.61 31.70
CA ARG A 286 5.94 -6.49 32.04
C ARG A 286 5.66 -7.95 31.73
N ARG A 287 4.40 -8.39 31.76
CA ARG A 287 4.02 -9.75 31.36
C ARG A 287 4.16 -9.91 29.85
N PHE A 288 3.70 -8.94 29.06
CA PHE A 288 3.93 -8.91 27.61
C PHE A 288 5.44 -8.86 27.27
N GLU A 289 6.21 -7.97 27.90
CA GLU A 289 7.66 -7.85 27.67
C GLU A 289 8.37 -9.18 27.90
N ARG A 290 8.03 -9.92 28.97
CA ARG A 290 8.62 -11.24 29.24
C ARG A 290 8.30 -12.28 28.16
N VAL A 291 7.10 -12.23 27.56
CA VAL A 291 6.76 -13.08 26.41
C VAL A 291 7.59 -12.68 25.20
N PHE A 292 7.65 -11.39 24.87
CA PHE A 292 8.44 -10.89 23.74
C PHE A 292 9.94 -11.21 23.89
N ASP A 293 10.49 -11.07 25.09
CA ASP A 293 11.86 -11.46 25.42
C ASP A 293 12.13 -12.95 25.27
N THR A 294 11.13 -13.79 25.54
CA THR A 294 11.23 -15.22 25.28
C THR A 294 11.20 -15.50 23.79
N LEU A 295 10.18 -14.98 23.08
CA LEU A 295 9.99 -15.20 21.65
C LEU A 295 11.16 -14.71 20.79
N ALA A 296 11.83 -13.63 21.20
CA ALA A 296 12.96 -13.06 20.45
C ALA A 296 14.20 -13.96 20.39
N LYS A 297 14.27 -14.98 21.25
CA LYS A 297 15.39 -15.95 21.25
C LYS A 297 15.21 -17.05 20.22
N TYR A 298 14.01 -17.20 19.64
CA TYR A 298 13.65 -18.35 18.81
C TYR A 298 13.15 -17.92 17.44
N ASN A 299 13.49 -18.70 16.42
CA ASN A 299 13.11 -18.44 15.04
C ASN A 299 12.17 -19.52 14.48
N PHE A 300 10.92 -19.53 14.92
CA PHE A 300 9.90 -20.54 14.53
C PHE A 300 8.62 -19.94 13.93
N PHE A 301 8.59 -18.62 13.71
CA PHE A 301 7.46 -17.89 13.12
C PHE A 301 7.99 -16.71 12.32
N ASP A 302 7.20 -16.24 11.36
CA ASP A 302 7.55 -15.13 10.48
C ASP A 302 7.00 -13.80 11.01
N VAL A 303 5.77 -13.84 11.56
CA VAL A 303 5.01 -12.65 11.94
C VAL A 303 4.52 -12.74 13.39
N LEU A 304 4.62 -11.65 14.13
CA LEU A 304 4.02 -11.52 15.46
C LEU A 304 2.72 -10.69 15.38
N LEU A 305 1.62 -11.24 15.87
CA LEU A 305 0.35 -10.53 16.05
C LEU A 305 0.08 -10.33 17.55
N CYS A 306 0.09 -9.09 18.00
CA CYS A 306 -0.19 -8.74 19.40
C CYS A 306 -1.60 -8.17 19.55
N LEU A 307 -2.44 -8.89 20.29
CA LEU A 307 -3.82 -8.52 20.57
C LEU A 307 -3.92 -7.97 21.99
N LEU A 308 -4.66 -6.88 22.17
CA LEU A 308 -4.83 -6.26 23.48
C LEU A 308 -6.23 -5.71 23.65
N THR A 309 -6.85 -5.98 24.80
CA THR A 309 -8.00 -5.23 25.31
C THR A 309 -7.63 -4.48 26.59
N PRO A 310 -8.08 -3.22 26.77
CA PRO A 310 -7.74 -2.45 27.95
C PRO A 310 -8.55 -2.92 29.18
N GLN A 311 -7.86 -3.46 30.19
CA GLN A 311 -8.41 -3.71 31.53
C GLN A 311 -7.90 -2.68 32.54
N ALA A 312 -8.32 -2.79 33.81
CA ALA A 312 -7.92 -1.83 34.86
C ALA A 312 -6.40 -1.76 35.08
N MET A 313 -5.69 -2.88 34.92
CA MET A 313 -4.24 -2.98 35.15
C MET A 313 -3.42 -2.91 33.85
N THR A 314 -4.09 -2.95 32.70
CA THR A 314 -3.41 -2.96 31.40
C THR A 314 -2.72 -1.63 31.16
N GLN A 315 -1.52 -1.68 30.61
CA GLN A 315 -0.67 -0.52 30.32
C GLN A 315 -0.38 -0.46 28.81
N PRO A 316 -1.32 0.03 27.97
CA PRO A 316 -1.21 -0.10 26.51
C PRO A 316 0.03 0.56 25.92
N ILE A 317 0.43 1.73 26.42
CA ILE A 317 1.59 2.48 25.92
C ILE A 317 2.88 1.72 26.21
N GLU A 318 3.02 1.18 27.41
CA GLU A 318 4.17 0.41 27.85
C GLU A 318 4.24 -0.93 27.10
N THR A 319 3.11 -1.59 26.86
CA THR A 319 3.04 -2.79 26.02
C THR A 319 3.46 -2.46 24.58
N ALA A 320 3.02 -1.33 24.02
CA ALA A 320 3.45 -0.88 22.70
C ALA A 320 4.96 -0.64 22.64
N LYS A 321 5.55 0.01 23.64
CA LYS A 321 7.02 0.20 23.75
C LYS A 321 7.77 -1.12 23.80
N ALA A 322 7.27 -2.10 24.55
CA ALA A 322 7.86 -3.43 24.61
C ALA A 322 7.82 -4.15 23.25
N LEU A 323 6.72 -4.01 22.51
CA LEU A 323 6.56 -4.57 21.16
C LEU A 323 7.49 -3.88 20.14
N ILE A 324 7.66 -2.56 20.22
CA ILE A 324 8.59 -1.81 19.37
C ILE A 324 10.03 -2.30 19.60
N LYS A 325 10.46 -2.43 20.87
CA LYS A 325 11.76 -2.99 21.23
C LYS A 325 11.95 -4.42 20.71
N PHE A 326 10.90 -5.23 20.72
CA PHE A 326 10.92 -6.56 20.13
C PHE A 326 11.14 -6.53 18.61
N LYS A 327 10.40 -5.66 17.90
CA LYS A 327 10.54 -5.45 16.45
C LYS A 327 11.96 -5.01 16.10
N GLU A 328 12.51 -4.04 16.82
CA GLU A 328 13.88 -3.55 16.61
C GLU A 328 14.94 -4.62 16.84
N ARG A 329 14.78 -5.45 17.89
CA ARG A 329 15.73 -6.51 18.22
C ARG A 329 15.71 -7.67 17.22
N THR A 330 14.54 -8.00 16.68
CA THR A 330 14.35 -9.22 15.86
C THR A 330 14.28 -8.94 14.36
N GLY A 331 13.95 -7.71 13.97
CA GLY A 331 13.64 -7.36 12.58
C GLY A 331 12.38 -8.04 12.04
N LYS A 332 11.55 -8.67 12.89
CA LYS A 332 10.34 -9.38 12.43
C LYS A 332 9.16 -8.43 12.22
N PRO A 333 8.33 -8.66 11.19
CA PRO A 333 7.04 -7.99 11.06
C PRO A 333 6.19 -8.18 12.32
N CYS A 334 5.72 -7.06 12.86
CA CYS A 334 4.84 -7.02 14.03
C CYS A 334 3.57 -6.25 13.66
N PHE A 335 2.44 -6.79 14.08
CA PHE A 335 1.12 -6.20 13.87
C PHE A 335 0.33 -6.23 15.17
N THR A 336 -0.65 -5.34 15.29
CA THR A 336 -1.48 -5.29 16.48
C THR A 336 -2.97 -5.27 16.17
N CYS A 337 -3.76 -5.69 17.14
CA CYS A 337 -5.17 -5.33 17.24
C CYS A 337 -5.43 -4.94 18.70
N PHE A 338 -5.26 -3.65 18.97
CA PHE A 338 -5.54 -3.06 20.28
C PHE A 338 -7.00 -2.61 20.28
N LEU A 339 -7.90 -3.52 20.64
CA LEU A 339 -9.33 -3.29 20.60
C LEU A 339 -9.77 -2.45 21.80
N GLY A 340 -10.04 -1.17 21.56
CA GLY A 340 -10.51 -0.22 22.56
C GLY A 340 -10.69 1.18 21.99
N GLY A 341 -11.13 2.13 22.82
CA GLY A 341 -11.28 3.54 22.46
C GLY A 341 -10.14 4.40 23.00
N GLU A 342 -10.48 5.38 23.82
CA GLU A 342 -9.53 6.37 24.36
C GLU A 342 -8.32 5.74 25.06
N LYS A 343 -8.53 4.64 25.78
CA LYS A 343 -7.48 3.96 26.55
C LYS A 343 -6.31 3.42 25.72
N VAL A 344 -6.52 3.14 24.44
CA VAL A 344 -5.49 2.56 23.55
C VAL A 344 -4.99 3.53 22.49
N ARG A 345 -5.65 4.70 22.34
CA ARG A 345 -5.38 5.66 21.25
C ARG A 345 -3.91 6.10 21.17
N GLU A 346 -3.32 6.46 22.30
CA GLU A 346 -1.91 6.91 22.33
C GLU A 346 -0.94 5.76 22.04
N ALA A 347 -1.27 4.54 22.48
CA ALA A 347 -0.47 3.36 22.18
C ALA A 347 -0.53 3.00 20.69
N ILE A 348 -1.71 3.06 20.07
CA ILE A 348 -1.89 2.86 18.63
C ILE A 348 -1.08 3.89 17.84
N LYS A 349 -1.18 5.18 18.20
CA LYS A 349 -0.41 6.23 17.55
C LYS A 349 1.11 5.96 17.64
N LEU A 350 1.60 5.57 18.82
CA LEU A 350 3.00 5.22 19.02
C LEU A 350 3.43 4.02 18.17
N LEU A 351 2.58 3.00 18.03
CA LEU A 351 2.83 1.84 17.18
C LEU A 351 2.93 2.24 15.70
N GLU A 352 1.99 3.08 15.23
CA GLU A 352 1.95 3.53 13.84
C GLU A 352 3.14 4.42 13.47
N GLU A 353 3.60 5.29 14.38
CA GLU A 353 4.83 6.09 14.23
C GLU A 353 6.07 5.20 14.10
N ASN A 354 6.02 3.96 14.60
CA ASN A 354 7.10 2.97 14.54
C ASN A 354 6.83 1.86 13.50
N CYS A 355 5.98 2.13 12.51
CA CYS A 355 5.65 1.21 11.41
C CYS A 355 5.11 -0.15 11.90
N ILE A 356 4.31 -0.14 12.97
CA ILE A 356 3.50 -1.29 13.41
C ILE A 356 2.04 -0.93 13.15
N ILE A 357 1.40 -1.66 12.24
CA ILE A 357 0.01 -1.39 11.86
C ILE A 357 -0.91 -1.99 12.92
N ASN A 358 -1.83 -1.16 13.41
CA ASN A 358 -2.93 -1.60 14.25
C ASN A 358 -4.18 -1.81 13.41
N PHE A 359 -4.74 -3.01 13.47
CA PHE A 359 -6.03 -3.34 12.87
C PHE A 359 -7.16 -3.16 13.88
N GLU A 360 -8.32 -2.72 13.39
CA GLU A 360 -9.53 -2.64 14.22
C GLU A 360 -10.01 -4.04 14.61
N GLU A 361 -9.92 -5.00 13.69
CA GLU A 361 -10.27 -6.40 13.92
C GLU A 361 -9.14 -7.36 13.49
N PRO A 362 -9.01 -8.54 14.14
CA PRO A 362 -8.06 -9.55 13.70
C PRO A 362 -8.30 -10.06 12.28
N GLU A 363 -9.54 -9.96 11.78
CA GLU A 363 -9.87 -10.37 10.42
C GLU A 363 -9.17 -9.49 9.38
N ASP A 364 -9.04 -8.17 9.62
CA ASP A 364 -8.37 -7.27 8.69
C ASP A 364 -6.88 -7.57 8.55
N PHE A 365 -6.22 -7.97 9.64
CA PHE A 365 -4.84 -8.45 9.58
C PHE A 365 -4.72 -9.65 8.64
N ALA A 366 -5.52 -10.69 8.85
CA ALA A 366 -5.42 -11.92 8.09
C ALA A 366 -5.82 -11.72 6.61
N ARG A 367 -6.82 -10.86 6.36
CA ARG A 367 -7.31 -10.51 5.02
C ARG A 367 -6.24 -9.86 4.14
N LEU A 368 -5.22 -9.22 4.71
CA LEU A 368 -4.08 -8.70 3.94
C LEU A 368 -3.28 -9.82 3.22
N PHE A 369 -3.34 -11.05 3.72
CA PHE A 369 -2.58 -12.19 3.19
C PHE A 369 -3.38 -13.03 2.18
N GLN A 370 -4.65 -12.73 1.96
CA GLN A 370 -5.57 -13.51 1.10
C GLN A 370 -5.12 -13.64 -0.37
N TRP A 371 -4.15 -12.82 -0.81
CA TRP A 371 -3.68 -12.75 -2.19
C TRP A 371 -2.35 -13.48 -2.44
N LYS A 372 -1.82 -14.16 -1.41
CA LYS A 372 -0.60 -14.99 -1.47
C LYS A 372 -0.83 -16.48 -1.66
#